data_AF-A0A958X227-F1
#
_entry.id   AF-A0A958X227-F1
#
_cell.length_a   1.000
_cell.length_b   1.000
_cell.length_c   1.000
_cell.angle_alpha   90.00
_cell.angle_beta   90.00
_cell.angle_gamma   90.00
#
_symmetry.space_group_name_H-M   'P 1'
#
loop_
_entity.id
_entity.type
_entity.pdbx_description
1 polymer ?
#
loop_
_entity_poly.entity_id
_entity_poly.type
_entity_poly.pdbx_seq_one_letter_code
_entity_poly.pdbx_strand_id
1 'polypeptide(L)'
;MRNSKLIPALILAVASFFTLNAQDIKPTFQDFLAQFPKAELPYTFSVESLQSQIETRANNKIQALGWEYYEFLPELERSAIYSSMPVHPEPVAAFETDNYTAVVYNLARGLARGKKTYSVSVFTKEGEYIGTHFVAGVNPHILTSVTINEDLVANVLEYKITWEKEYSSNGPIDNSISNLTLIENGKLKLTSAGNPDKLEWASRSAVVNTQIAETK
;
A
#
# COMPACT_ATOMS: atom_id res chain seq x y z
N MET A 1 -22.21 -20.08 66.39
CA MET A 1 -23.06 -19.71 65.23
C MET A 1 -23.29 -18.21 65.31
N ARG A 2 -22.90 -17.31 64.41
CA ARG A 2 -22.46 -17.37 63.01
C ARG A 2 -21.23 -16.47 62.84
N ASN A 3 -20.36 -16.85 61.91
CA ASN A 3 -19.08 -16.22 61.61
C ASN A 3 -19.28 -14.95 60.76
N SER A 4 -18.77 -13.81 61.23
CA SER A 4 -18.65 -12.59 60.44
C SER A 4 -17.36 -12.64 59.63
N LYS A 5 -17.46 -12.89 58.32
CA LYS A 5 -16.32 -12.76 57.39
C LYS A 5 -16.18 -11.28 57.01
N LEU A 6 -15.11 -10.64 57.50
CA LEU A 6 -14.62 -9.36 56.99
C LEU A 6 -13.95 -9.62 55.64
N ILE A 7 -14.50 -9.04 54.58
CA ILE A 7 -13.88 -9.00 53.24
C ILE A 7 -12.94 -7.78 53.24
N PRO A 8 -11.63 -7.93 53.01
CA PRO A 8 -10.78 -6.78 52.75
C PRO A 8 -11.08 -6.26 51.33
N ALA A 9 -11.55 -5.02 51.25
CA ALA A 9 -11.54 -4.27 50.01
C ALA A 9 -10.08 -3.96 49.64
N LEU A 10 -9.61 -4.52 48.54
CA LEU A 10 -8.38 -4.10 47.88
C LEU A 10 -8.64 -4.04 46.37
N ILE A 11 -9.29 -2.96 45.93
CA ILE A 11 -9.22 -2.56 44.52
C ILE A 11 -7.94 -1.76 44.39
N LEU A 12 -6.89 -2.42 43.90
CA LEU A 12 -5.67 -1.77 43.48
C LEU A 12 -5.95 -1.09 42.13
N ALA A 13 -6.52 0.12 42.17
CA ALA A 13 -6.56 0.99 41.01
C ALA A 13 -5.14 1.54 40.81
N VAL A 14 -4.36 0.91 39.93
CA VAL A 14 -3.16 1.53 39.39
C VAL A 14 -3.63 2.63 38.43
N ALA A 15 -3.98 3.78 38.98
CA ALA A 15 -4.04 5.02 38.24
C ALA A 15 -2.58 5.45 38.00
N SER A 16 -1.98 4.90 36.95
CA SER A 16 -0.74 5.47 36.40
C SER A 16 -1.07 6.87 35.91
N PHE A 17 -0.76 7.86 36.73
CA PHE A 17 -0.64 9.24 36.30
C PHE A 17 0.47 9.29 35.25
N PHE A 18 0.12 9.18 33.97
CA PHE A 18 0.97 9.67 32.92
C PHE A 18 1.04 11.19 33.10
N THR A 19 2.11 11.63 33.75
CA THR A 19 2.61 12.99 33.64
C THR A 19 2.76 13.32 32.15
N LEU A 20 1.87 14.18 31.65
CA LEU A 20 2.00 14.85 30.35
C LEU A 20 3.24 15.75 30.39
N ASN A 21 4.41 15.15 30.17
CA ASN A 21 5.51 15.89 29.57
C ASN A 21 5.27 15.81 28.06
N ALA A 22 4.87 16.92 27.46
CA ALA A 22 5.00 17.14 26.03
C ALA A 22 6.51 17.23 25.70
N GLN A 23 7.21 16.10 25.82
CA GLN A 23 8.36 15.85 24.97
C GLN A 23 7.79 15.50 23.61
N ASP A 24 8.42 15.98 22.54
CA ASP A 24 8.18 15.49 21.18
C ASP A 24 8.53 13.99 21.17
N ILE A 25 7.57 13.15 21.57
CA ILE A 25 7.69 11.70 21.51
C ILE A 25 7.67 11.39 20.02
N LYS A 26 8.86 11.19 19.45
CA LYS A 26 8.98 10.66 18.10
C LYS A 26 8.21 9.34 18.03
N PRO A 27 7.34 9.15 17.02
CA PRO A 27 6.62 7.90 16.88
C PRO A 27 7.61 6.74 16.73
N THR A 28 7.31 5.61 17.35
CA THR A 28 8.11 4.41 17.15
C THR A 28 7.70 3.70 15.85
N PHE A 29 8.55 2.80 15.36
CA PHE A 29 8.17 1.95 14.22
C PHE A 29 6.92 1.12 14.51
N GLN A 30 6.68 0.70 15.75
CA GLN A 30 5.47 -0.02 16.12
C GLN A 30 4.22 0.87 16.09
N ASP A 31 4.33 2.14 16.50
CA ASP A 31 3.24 3.12 16.38
C ASP A 31 2.88 3.37 14.91
N PHE A 32 3.90 3.40 14.04
CA PHE A 32 3.73 3.46 12.59
C PHE A 32 2.99 2.24 12.05
N LEU A 33 3.43 1.03 12.38
CA LEU A 33 2.76 -0.20 11.94
C LEU A 33 1.32 -0.30 12.42
N ALA A 34 1.02 0.21 13.62
CA ALA A 34 -0.34 0.25 14.17
C ALA A 34 -1.32 1.11 13.35
N GLN A 35 -0.83 2.00 12.48
CA GLN A 35 -1.67 2.77 11.56
C GLN A 35 -2.21 1.94 10.39
N PHE A 36 -1.68 0.73 10.16
CA PHE A 36 -2.03 -0.12 9.03
C PHE A 36 -2.91 -1.30 9.46
N PRO A 37 -4.01 -1.56 8.75
CA PRO A 37 -4.77 -2.79 8.94
C PRO A 37 -3.89 -4.02 8.69
N LYS A 38 -3.91 -5.01 9.59
CA LYS A 38 -3.19 -6.27 9.36
C LYS A 38 -3.86 -7.06 8.23
N ALA A 39 -3.05 -7.65 7.36
CA ALA A 39 -3.48 -8.52 6.27
C ALA A 39 -2.58 -9.75 6.17
N GLU A 40 -3.08 -10.79 5.51
CA GLU A 40 -2.35 -12.03 5.26
C GLU A 40 -1.81 -12.07 3.83
N LEU A 41 -0.73 -12.83 3.63
CA LEU A 41 -0.23 -13.19 2.32
C LEU A 41 -0.84 -14.54 1.89
N PRO A 42 -1.12 -14.76 0.60
CA PRO A 42 -0.95 -13.81 -0.51
C PRO A 42 -1.97 -12.66 -0.48
N TYR A 43 -1.50 -11.44 -0.76
CA TYR A 43 -2.33 -10.24 -0.78
C TYR A 43 -2.57 -9.78 -2.23
N THR A 44 -3.81 -9.44 -2.58
CA THR A 44 -4.19 -9.15 -3.98
C THR A 44 -4.95 -7.84 -4.12
N PHE A 45 -4.52 -7.00 -5.07
CA PHE A 45 -5.36 -5.97 -5.67
C PHE A 45 -5.93 -6.53 -6.97
N SER A 46 -7.19 -6.99 -6.92
CA SER A 46 -7.81 -7.66 -8.06
C SER A 46 -8.28 -6.66 -9.11
N VAL A 47 -8.39 -7.14 -10.35
CA VAL A 47 -8.91 -6.35 -11.48
C VAL A 47 -10.31 -5.83 -11.18
N GLU A 48 -11.18 -6.68 -10.64
CA GLU A 48 -12.57 -6.33 -10.32
C GLU A 48 -12.64 -5.22 -9.27
N SER A 49 -11.80 -5.29 -8.23
CA SER A 49 -11.78 -4.27 -7.17
C SER A 49 -11.33 -2.92 -7.71
N LEU A 50 -10.30 -2.89 -8.57
CA LEU A 50 -9.74 -1.67 -9.13
C LEU A 50 -10.66 -1.07 -10.20
N GLN A 51 -11.32 -1.90 -11.01
CA GLN A 51 -12.35 -1.47 -11.95
C GLN A 51 -13.52 -0.82 -11.20
N SER A 52 -14.03 -1.49 -10.16
CA SER A 52 -15.13 -0.93 -9.35
C SER A 52 -14.75 0.43 -8.74
N GLN A 53 -13.50 0.60 -8.28
CA GLN A 53 -13.03 1.87 -7.73
C GLN A 53 -13.09 3.02 -8.74
N ILE A 54 -12.69 2.80 -9.99
CA ILE A 54 -12.67 3.87 -11.00
C ILE A 54 -14.07 4.18 -11.57
N GLU A 55 -14.93 3.16 -11.71
CA GLU A 55 -16.29 3.31 -12.23
C GLU A 55 -17.22 3.94 -11.18
N THR A 56 -17.20 3.45 -9.94
CA THR A 56 -18.14 3.90 -8.90
C THR A 56 -17.69 5.17 -8.17
N ARG A 57 -16.40 5.51 -8.24
CA ARG A 57 -15.77 6.55 -7.41
C ARG A 57 -16.12 6.42 -5.93
N ALA A 58 -16.15 5.20 -5.40
CA ALA A 58 -16.45 4.96 -4.00
C ALA A 58 -15.62 5.88 -3.09
N ASN A 59 -16.29 6.81 -2.42
CA ASN A 59 -15.65 7.79 -1.55
C ASN A 59 -15.51 7.20 -0.15
N ASN A 60 -14.72 6.14 -0.04
CA ASN A 60 -14.37 5.59 1.25
C ASN A 60 -13.42 6.58 1.91
N LYS A 61 -13.88 7.26 2.96
CA LYS A 61 -13.06 8.18 3.74
C LYS A 61 -12.08 7.34 4.57
N ILE A 62 -10.94 7.00 3.97
CA ILE A 62 -9.82 6.39 4.66
C ILE A 62 -9.07 7.51 5.40
N GLN A 63 -8.72 7.26 6.65
CA GLN A 63 -7.92 8.20 7.43
C GLN A 63 -6.52 8.28 6.82
N ALA A 64 -6.07 9.49 6.49
CA ALA A 64 -4.70 9.71 6.05
C ALA A 64 -3.72 9.43 7.20
N LEU A 65 -2.55 8.92 6.85
CA LEU A 65 -1.44 8.73 7.77
C LEU A 65 -1.03 10.08 8.37
N GLY A 66 -0.81 10.12 9.68
CA GLY A 66 -0.29 11.29 10.38
C GLY A 66 1.07 11.71 9.82
N TRP A 67 1.34 13.01 9.78
CA TRP A 67 2.59 13.58 9.25
C TRP A 67 3.81 13.13 10.06
N GLU A 68 3.61 12.86 11.36
CA GLU A 68 4.63 12.36 12.29
C GLU A 68 5.23 11.03 11.82
N TYR A 69 4.49 10.23 11.05
CA TYR A 69 4.94 8.93 10.56
C TYR A 69 5.65 8.98 9.21
N TYR A 70 5.76 10.15 8.58
CA TYR A 70 6.32 10.25 7.23
C TYR A 70 7.81 9.89 7.19
N GLU A 71 8.52 9.99 8.31
CA GLU A 71 9.93 9.61 8.41
C GLU A 71 10.19 8.13 8.08
N PHE A 72 9.20 7.25 8.28
CA PHE A 72 9.29 5.83 7.92
C PHE A 72 9.08 5.58 6.42
N LEU A 73 8.59 6.57 5.68
CA LEU A 73 8.31 6.48 4.25
C LEU A 73 9.17 7.51 3.49
N PRO A 74 10.50 7.30 3.38
CA PRO A 74 11.43 8.30 2.85
C PRO A 74 11.11 8.76 1.41
N GLU A 75 10.32 7.97 0.68
CA GLU A 75 9.90 8.31 -0.68
C GLU A 75 8.82 9.38 -0.78
N LEU A 76 8.15 9.67 0.33
CA LEU A 76 7.19 10.76 0.39
C LEU A 76 7.89 12.11 0.24
N GLU A 77 9.06 12.27 0.84
CA GLU A 77 9.87 13.48 0.72
C GLU A 77 10.29 13.69 -0.74
N ARG A 78 10.82 12.64 -1.39
CA ARG A 78 11.16 12.72 -2.82
C ARG A 78 9.93 13.03 -3.68
N SER A 79 8.80 12.42 -3.38
CA SER A 79 7.54 12.68 -4.08
C SER A 79 7.05 14.11 -3.90
N ALA A 80 7.19 14.70 -2.70
CA ALA A 80 6.82 16.08 -2.39
C ALA A 80 7.75 17.10 -3.06
N ILE A 81 9.03 16.78 -3.31
CA ILE A 81 9.94 17.65 -4.06
C ILE A 81 9.48 17.81 -5.52
N TYR A 82 9.01 16.73 -6.15
CA TYR A 82 8.55 16.76 -7.55
C TYR A 82 7.12 17.28 -7.73
N SER A 83 6.30 17.19 -6.68
CA SER A 83 4.91 17.60 -6.69
C SER A 83 4.74 18.71 -5.67
N SER A 84 4.49 19.95 -6.11
CA SER A 84 4.10 21.05 -5.21
C SER A 84 2.73 20.84 -4.52
N MET A 85 2.18 19.63 -4.56
CA MET A 85 0.95 19.23 -3.87
C MET A 85 1.28 18.39 -2.63
N PRO A 86 0.58 18.59 -1.51
CA PRO A 86 0.75 17.79 -0.32
C PRO A 86 0.41 16.32 -0.62
N VAL A 87 1.27 15.41 -0.16
CA VAL A 87 1.02 13.97 -0.21
C VAL A 87 0.31 13.54 1.06
N HIS A 88 -0.76 12.77 0.91
CA HIS A 88 -1.53 12.20 2.01
C HIS A 88 -1.60 10.68 1.80
N PRO A 89 -0.62 9.92 2.32
CA PRO A 89 -0.65 8.47 2.26
C PRO A 89 -1.87 7.94 3.01
N GLU A 90 -2.60 7.03 2.38
CA GLU A 90 -3.70 6.32 3.02
C GLU A 90 -3.20 4.91 3.37
N PRO A 91 -3.15 4.51 4.66
CA PRO A 91 -2.78 3.15 5.06
C PRO A 91 -3.77 2.13 4.50
N VAL A 92 -3.26 1.06 3.88
CA VAL A 92 -4.10 0.03 3.23
C VAL A 92 -3.93 -1.32 3.92
N ALA A 93 -2.69 -1.76 4.10
CA ALA A 93 -2.42 -3.05 4.72
C ALA A 93 -1.01 -3.09 5.33
N ALA A 94 -0.80 -3.94 6.32
CA ALA A 94 0.51 -4.38 6.77
C ALA A 94 0.54 -5.90 6.80
N PHE A 95 1.64 -6.49 6.34
CA PHE A 95 1.87 -7.94 6.41
C PHE A 95 3.29 -8.22 6.88
N GLU A 96 3.44 -9.39 7.51
CA GLU A 96 4.67 -9.86 8.10
C GLU A 96 5.10 -11.18 7.46
N THR A 97 6.41 -11.33 7.29
CA THR A 97 7.07 -12.60 6.96
C THR A 97 8.06 -12.94 8.08
N ASP A 98 8.82 -14.02 7.98
CA ASP A 98 9.86 -14.34 8.96
C ASP A 98 10.93 -13.24 9.06
N ASN A 99 11.32 -12.65 7.93
CA ASN A 99 12.47 -11.75 7.84
C ASN A 99 12.10 -10.27 7.67
N TYR A 100 10.87 -9.99 7.26
CA TYR A 100 10.47 -8.65 6.82
C TYR A 100 9.10 -8.25 7.36
N THR A 101 8.92 -6.94 7.43
CA THR A 101 7.62 -6.28 7.57
C THR A 101 7.38 -5.40 6.36
N ALA A 102 6.18 -5.42 5.80
CA ALA A 102 5.84 -4.60 4.67
C ALA A 102 4.50 -3.94 4.86
N VAL A 103 4.41 -2.69 4.40
CA VAL A 103 3.21 -1.86 4.49
C VAL A 103 2.80 -1.40 3.11
N VAL A 104 1.49 -1.40 2.88
CA VAL A 104 0.86 -0.95 1.65
C VAL A 104 0.11 0.32 1.95
N TYR A 105 0.31 1.33 1.11
CA TYR A 105 -0.41 2.59 1.19
C TYR A 105 -0.78 3.09 -0.19
N ASN A 106 -1.89 3.80 -0.27
CA ASN A 106 -2.24 4.56 -1.46
C ASN A 106 -1.67 5.97 -1.38
N LEU A 107 -1.05 6.43 -2.45
CA LEU A 107 -0.68 7.83 -2.62
C LEU A 107 -1.77 8.56 -3.41
N ALA A 108 -2.64 9.26 -2.68
CA ALA A 108 -3.59 10.18 -3.28
C ALA A 108 -2.84 11.39 -3.89
N ARG A 109 -2.45 11.30 -5.16
CA ARG A 109 -1.86 12.44 -5.89
C ARG A 109 -2.96 13.31 -6.51
N GLY A 110 -3.16 14.50 -5.93
CA GLY A 110 -3.93 15.59 -6.54
C GLY A 110 -5.45 15.45 -6.54
N LEU A 111 -6.13 16.46 -7.12
CA LEU A 111 -7.59 16.66 -7.12
C LEU A 111 -8.38 15.66 -8.00
N ALA A 112 -7.69 14.73 -8.68
CA ALA A 112 -8.29 13.82 -9.63
C ALA A 112 -8.97 12.64 -8.91
N ARG A 113 -10.21 12.87 -8.45
CA ARG A 113 -11.07 11.87 -7.81
C ARG A 113 -11.14 10.58 -8.65
N GLY A 114 -10.86 9.44 -8.02
CA GLY A 114 -10.98 8.10 -8.61
C GLY A 114 -9.66 7.48 -9.12
N LYS A 115 -8.54 8.21 -9.09
CA LYS A 115 -7.21 7.62 -9.32
C LYS A 115 -6.66 7.06 -8.01
N LYS A 116 -6.11 5.84 -8.05
CA LYS A 116 -5.44 5.21 -6.92
C LYS A 116 -4.10 4.65 -7.37
N THR A 117 -3.07 4.82 -6.55
CA THR A 117 -1.73 4.29 -6.79
C THR A 117 -1.23 3.69 -5.50
N TYR A 118 -1.03 2.38 -5.49
CA TYR A 118 -0.62 1.60 -4.33
C TYR A 118 0.88 1.34 -4.37
N SER A 119 1.53 1.70 -3.27
CA SER A 119 2.94 1.47 -3.01
C SER A 119 3.10 0.47 -1.88
N VAL A 120 4.16 -0.32 -1.93
CA VAL A 120 4.60 -1.19 -0.83
C VAL A 120 5.98 -0.74 -0.39
N SER A 121 6.12 -0.39 0.88
CA SER A 121 7.43 -0.21 1.51
C SER A 121 7.76 -1.42 2.36
N VAL A 122 9.00 -1.91 2.22
CA VAL A 122 9.50 -3.10 2.92
C VAL A 122 10.59 -2.68 3.90
N PHE A 123 10.55 -3.31 5.07
CA PHE A 123 11.46 -3.08 6.18
C PHE A 123 11.99 -4.42 6.71
N THR A 124 13.16 -4.40 7.34
CA THR A 124 13.59 -5.50 8.22
C THR A 124 12.67 -5.60 9.44
N LYS A 125 12.79 -6.69 10.23
CA LYS A 125 12.05 -6.83 11.49
C LYS A 125 12.42 -5.76 12.53
N GLU A 126 13.62 -5.22 12.43
CA GLU A 126 14.14 -4.16 13.28
C GLU A 126 13.65 -2.77 12.85
N GLY A 127 12.96 -2.66 11.70
CA GLY A 127 12.42 -1.41 11.16
C GLY A 127 13.35 -0.65 10.22
N GLU A 128 14.43 -1.29 9.74
CA GLU A 128 15.30 -0.68 8.73
C GLU A 128 14.62 -0.69 7.36
N TYR A 129 14.56 0.45 6.70
CA TYR A 129 13.98 0.59 5.36
C TYR A 129 14.80 -0.13 4.30
N ILE A 130 14.15 -0.94 3.47
CA ILE A 130 14.77 -1.66 2.34
C ILE A 130 14.44 -0.99 1.02
N GLY A 131 13.17 -0.67 0.79
CA GLY A 131 12.73 -0.14 -0.49
C GLY A 131 11.23 0.02 -0.60
N THR A 132 10.84 0.86 -1.54
CA THR A 132 9.44 1.11 -1.91
C THR A 132 9.21 0.79 -3.38
N HIS A 133 8.09 0.15 -3.66
CA HIS A 133 7.71 -0.30 -4.98
C HIS A 133 6.27 0.09 -5.28
N PHE A 134 6.00 0.64 -6.46
CA PHE A 134 4.62 0.71 -6.96
C PHE A 134 4.20 -0.67 -7.44
N VAL A 135 3.03 -1.12 -7.00
CA VAL A 135 2.57 -2.49 -7.28
C VAL A 135 1.21 -2.54 -7.95
N ALA A 136 0.34 -1.56 -7.71
CA ALA A 136 -1.00 -1.54 -8.27
C ALA A 136 -1.51 -0.12 -8.41
N GLY A 137 -2.56 0.04 -9.21
CA GLY A 137 -3.20 1.33 -9.37
C GLY A 137 -4.19 1.33 -10.51
N VAL A 138 -4.98 2.40 -10.59
CA VAL A 138 -5.94 2.59 -11.66
C VAL A 138 -6.05 4.07 -12.01
N ASN A 139 -6.07 4.34 -13.30
CA ASN A 139 -6.36 5.64 -13.89
C ASN A 139 -7.21 5.43 -15.16
N PRO A 140 -7.65 6.49 -15.85
CA PRO A 140 -8.56 6.33 -16.99
C PRO A 140 -8.04 5.52 -18.17
N HIS A 141 -6.74 5.28 -18.27
CA HIS A 141 -6.12 4.61 -19.41
C HIS A 141 -5.53 3.25 -19.05
N ILE A 142 -5.14 3.06 -17.79
CA ILE A 142 -4.36 1.92 -17.32
C ILE A 142 -4.93 1.40 -15.99
N LEU A 143 -5.03 0.08 -15.89
CA LEU A 143 -5.30 -0.66 -14.66
C LEU A 143 -4.11 -1.60 -14.41
N THR A 144 -3.55 -1.53 -13.21
CA THR A 144 -2.45 -2.38 -12.76
C THR A 144 -2.91 -3.21 -11.56
N SER A 145 -3.08 -4.52 -11.74
CA SER A 145 -3.41 -5.46 -10.67
C SER A 145 -2.17 -6.18 -10.17
N VAL A 146 -2.21 -6.69 -8.94
CA VAL A 146 -1.08 -7.43 -8.35
C VAL A 146 -1.53 -8.49 -7.37
N THR A 147 -0.77 -9.59 -7.33
CA THR A 147 -0.76 -10.55 -6.23
C THR A 147 0.64 -10.64 -5.63
N ILE A 148 0.76 -10.31 -4.35
CA ILE A 148 1.99 -10.40 -3.56
C ILE A 148 1.97 -11.74 -2.81
N ASN A 149 2.98 -12.58 -3.02
CA ASN A 149 3.07 -13.88 -2.34
C ASN A 149 3.82 -13.79 -0.99
N GLU A 150 3.92 -14.93 -0.30
CA GLU A 150 4.60 -15.08 0.99
C GLU A 150 6.10 -14.71 0.96
N ASP A 151 6.75 -14.84 -0.20
CA ASP A 151 8.16 -14.46 -0.40
C ASP A 151 8.35 -12.97 -0.73
N LEU A 152 7.31 -12.15 -0.63
CA LEU A 152 7.28 -10.75 -1.05
C LEU A 152 7.67 -10.57 -2.53
N VAL A 153 7.20 -11.46 -3.38
CA VAL A 153 7.24 -11.34 -4.84
C VAL A 153 5.86 -10.89 -5.33
N ALA A 154 5.82 -9.71 -5.92
CA ALA A 154 4.64 -9.14 -6.56
C ALA A 154 4.53 -9.65 -8.02
N ASN A 155 3.45 -10.35 -8.33
CA ASN A 155 3.07 -10.69 -9.70
C ASN A 155 2.14 -9.59 -10.21
N VAL A 156 2.63 -8.75 -11.11
CA VAL A 156 1.93 -7.55 -11.57
C VAL A 156 1.42 -7.75 -12.99
N LEU A 157 0.19 -7.32 -13.25
CA LEU A 157 -0.45 -7.36 -14.56
C LEU A 157 -0.95 -5.95 -14.90
N GLU A 158 -0.60 -5.46 -16.09
CA GLU A 158 -1.04 -4.16 -16.58
C GLU A 158 -1.99 -4.30 -17.77
N TYR A 159 -3.09 -3.57 -17.69
CA TYR A 159 -4.16 -3.58 -18.67
C TYR A 159 -4.38 -2.18 -19.23
N LYS A 160 -4.51 -2.10 -20.54
CA LYS A 160 -5.10 -0.93 -21.21
C LYS A 160 -6.61 -0.96 -21.04
N ILE A 161 -7.17 0.15 -20.57
CA ILE A 161 -8.61 0.34 -20.39
C ILE A 161 -9.23 0.84 -21.68
N THR A 162 -10.34 0.21 -22.10
CA THR A 162 -11.26 0.75 -23.11
C THR A 162 -12.60 1.03 -22.44
N TRP A 163 -13.12 2.23 -22.64
CA TRP A 163 -14.41 2.66 -22.10
C TRP A 163 -15.53 2.44 -23.11
N GLU A 164 -16.77 2.27 -22.65
CA GLU A 164 -17.96 2.23 -23.51
C GLU A 164 -18.15 3.57 -24.24
N LYS A 165 -17.90 4.68 -23.54
CA LYS A 165 -17.91 6.04 -24.10
C LYS A 165 -16.53 6.68 -23.90
N GLU A 166 -16.13 7.52 -24.85
CA GLU A 166 -14.85 8.25 -24.78
C GLU A 166 -14.67 8.98 -23.43
N TYR A 167 -13.69 8.55 -22.64
CA TYR A 167 -13.53 8.98 -21.24
C TYR A 167 -13.26 10.48 -21.12
N SER A 168 -12.51 11.05 -22.07
CA SER A 168 -12.19 12.48 -22.05
C SER A 168 -13.42 13.38 -22.09
N SER A 169 -14.51 12.91 -22.70
CA SER A 169 -15.77 13.65 -22.85
C SER A 169 -16.85 13.25 -21.83
N ASN A 170 -16.84 12.00 -21.35
CA ASN A 170 -17.91 11.47 -20.51
C ASN A 170 -17.48 11.23 -19.05
N GLY A 171 -16.17 11.16 -18.79
CA GLY A 171 -15.65 10.71 -17.50
C GLY A 171 -16.16 9.30 -17.14
N PRO A 172 -16.15 8.94 -15.84
CA PRO A 172 -16.63 7.64 -15.36
C PRO A 172 -18.12 7.64 -14.95
N ILE A 173 -18.79 8.79 -14.83
CA ILE A 173 -20.20 8.84 -14.42
C ILE A 173 -21.05 8.38 -15.61
N ASP A 174 -21.92 7.38 -15.38
CA ASP A 174 -22.75 6.76 -16.42
C ASP A 174 -21.94 6.24 -17.63
N ASN A 175 -20.70 5.81 -17.35
CA ASN A 175 -19.78 5.20 -18.28
C ASN A 175 -19.15 3.98 -17.62
N SER A 176 -18.79 2.97 -18.42
CA SER A 176 -18.25 1.72 -17.92
C SER A 176 -17.02 1.33 -18.72
N ILE A 177 -16.17 0.49 -18.15
CA ILE A 177 -15.10 -0.16 -18.87
C ILE A 177 -15.73 -1.25 -19.76
N SER A 178 -15.55 -1.12 -21.07
CA SER A 178 -16.03 -2.10 -22.06
C SER A 178 -15.05 -3.25 -22.25
N ASN A 179 -13.76 -3.00 -22.07
CA ASN A 179 -12.72 -4.00 -22.25
C ASN A 179 -11.43 -3.65 -21.47
N LEU A 180 -10.71 -4.70 -21.05
CA LEU A 180 -9.38 -4.63 -20.49
C LEU A 180 -8.44 -5.49 -21.34
N THR A 181 -7.45 -4.87 -21.98
CA THR A 181 -6.46 -5.58 -22.79
C THR A 181 -5.16 -5.68 -22.01
N LEU A 182 -4.70 -6.88 -21.69
CA LEU A 182 -3.40 -7.09 -21.06
C LEU A 182 -2.30 -6.57 -22.00
N ILE A 183 -1.47 -5.66 -21.50
CA ILE A 183 -0.35 -5.07 -22.24
C ILE A 183 1.01 -5.44 -21.65
N GLU A 184 1.06 -5.75 -20.35
CA GLU A 184 2.31 -6.15 -19.68
C GLU A 184 2.04 -7.11 -18.51
N ASN A 185 3.00 -7.99 -18.24
CA ASN A 185 3.04 -8.78 -17.00
C ASN A 185 4.48 -8.89 -16.50
N GLY A 186 4.64 -8.99 -15.18
CA GLY A 186 5.96 -9.07 -14.58
C GLY A 186 5.97 -9.58 -13.16
N LYS A 187 7.17 -9.89 -12.67
CA LYS A 187 7.43 -10.23 -11.27
C LYS A 187 8.41 -9.23 -10.67
N LEU A 188 8.11 -8.77 -9.46
CA LEU A 188 8.94 -7.81 -8.74
C LEU A 188 9.25 -8.35 -7.34
N LYS A 189 10.54 -8.47 -7.03
CA LYS A 189 11.00 -8.81 -5.69
C LYS A 189 11.00 -7.54 -4.83
N LEU A 190 10.07 -7.46 -3.88
CA LEU A 190 9.85 -6.26 -3.06
C LEU A 190 10.98 -6.03 -2.03
N THR A 191 11.78 -7.05 -1.76
CA THR A 191 12.96 -6.99 -0.86
C THR A 191 14.23 -6.50 -1.56
N SER A 192 14.13 -6.03 -2.80
CA SER A 192 15.20 -5.31 -3.49
C SER A 192 15.12 -3.79 -3.25
N ALA A 193 16.20 -3.07 -3.52
CA ALA A 193 16.20 -1.60 -3.51
C ALA A 193 15.06 -1.06 -4.41
N GLY A 194 14.27 -0.14 -3.85
CA GLY A 194 13.05 0.38 -4.46
C GLY A 194 13.25 1.15 -5.77
N ASN A 195 12.18 1.26 -6.56
CA ASN A 195 12.05 2.28 -7.62
C ASN A 195 10.73 3.05 -7.44
N PRO A 196 10.75 4.17 -6.71
CA PRO A 196 9.54 4.82 -6.21
C PRO A 196 9.08 6.02 -7.05
N ASP A 197 9.67 6.25 -8.23
CA ASP A 197 9.26 7.38 -9.10
C ASP A 197 8.41 6.97 -10.29
N LYS A 198 8.59 5.77 -10.86
CA LYS A 198 7.74 5.25 -11.92
C LYS A 198 7.87 3.72 -12.03
N LEU A 199 6.77 3.06 -12.37
CA LEU A 199 6.83 1.81 -13.13
C LEU A 199 7.26 2.17 -14.57
N GLU A 200 8.54 2.49 -14.78
CA GLU A 200 9.12 2.37 -16.11
C GLU A 200 9.57 0.92 -16.30
N TRP A 201 8.59 0.02 -16.52
CA TRP A 201 8.90 -1.38 -16.81
C TRP A 201 9.60 -1.57 -18.15
N ALA A 202 9.45 -0.63 -19.08
CA ALA A 202 10.08 -0.63 -20.40
C ALA A 202 11.63 -0.65 -20.40
N SER A 203 12.30 -0.61 -19.25
CA SER A 203 13.76 -0.56 -19.15
C SER A 203 14.41 -1.73 -18.40
N ARG A 204 13.65 -2.65 -17.79
CA ARG A 204 14.23 -3.78 -17.04
C ARG A 204 14.14 -5.08 -17.81
N SER A 205 15.09 -5.21 -18.73
CA SER A 205 15.61 -6.43 -19.37
C SER A 205 14.82 -7.71 -19.10
N ALA A 206 14.19 -8.22 -20.14
CA ALA A 206 13.99 -9.63 -20.32
C ALA A 206 15.30 -10.37 -19.97
N VAL A 207 15.34 -11.05 -18.82
CA VAL A 207 16.22 -12.21 -18.68
C VAL A 207 15.57 -13.28 -19.53
N VAL A 208 15.82 -13.21 -20.85
CA VAL A 208 15.54 -14.32 -21.75
C VAL A 208 16.51 -15.41 -21.34
N ASN A 209 16.05 -16.35 -20.51
CA ASN A 209 16.71 -17.63 -20.37
C ASN A 209 16.61 -18.36 -21.71
N THR A 210 17.52 -18.04 -22.64
CA THR A 210 17.74 -18.82 -23.86
C THR A 210 18.78 -19.88 -23.57
N GLN A 211 18.42 -20.83 -22.72
CA GLN A 211 18.96 -22.19 -22.69
C GLN A 211 17.72 -23.01 -22.29
N ILE A 212 17.17 -23.89 -23.11
CA ILE A 212 17.76 -25.11 -23.64
C ILE A 212 16.92 -25.54 -24.86
N ALA A 213 17.56 -25.76 -26.00
CA ALA A 213 17.15 -26.77 -26.97
C ALA A 213 18.32 -27.06 -27.93
N GLU A 214 19.42 -27.60 -27.40
CA GLU A 214 20.17 -28.56 -28.20
C GLU A 214 19.40 -29.87 -28.14
N THR A 215 18.78 -30.27 -29.26
CA THR A 215 18.48 -31.69 -29.47
C THR A 215 18.48 -32.01 -30.97
N LYS A 216 19.58 -32.68 -31.35
CA LYS A 216 19.78 -33.62 -32.47
C LYS A 216 19.74 -33.13 -33.91
#